data_AF-A0A967WWC6-F1
#
_entry.id   AF-A0A967WWC6-F1
#
_cell.length_a   1.000
_cell.length_b   1.000
_cell.length_c   1.000
_cell.angle_alpha   90.00
_cell.angle_beta   90.00
_cell.angle_gamma   90.00
#
_symmetry.space_group_name_H-M   'P 1'
#
loop_
_entity.id
_entity.type
_entity.pdbx_description
1 polymer ?
#
loop_
_entity_poly.entity_id
_entity_poly.type
_entity_poly.pdbx_seq_one_letter_code
_entity_poly.pdbx_strand_id
1 'polypeptide(L)'
;MLATDERELLLDLLRPPEGYEFDRGIATTFTLDLLTLLIAPLSLALMDVSDTETLLGDPLALLEGLRRYADRLTIFCQAGRIAVPRQDYPLFRLLEGTVVQVQARHPWVFHPKVWLLRYTAEGQAPLYRFLNLSRNLTFDRSWDLSLRLEGELVERQRAYGRNHPLANFVRALPELAVEPVDPRIAADIALLQDEVRRVAFRPPWPFQDQLSFHPFAVPGHGSYRFNQR
;
A
#
# COMPACT_ATOMS: atom_id res chain seq x y z
N MET A 1 17.60 11.50 -17.22
CA MET A 1 16.25 11.30 -17.81
C MET A 1 15.82 9.91 -17.38
N LEU A 2 14.63 9.73 -16.83
CA LEU A 2 14.13 8.39 -16.49
C LEU A 2 13.99 7.59 -17.79
N ALA A 3 14.46 6.35 -17.80
CA ALA A 3 14.46 5.50 -18.97
C ALA A 3 12.99 5.15 -19.31
N THR A 4 12.56 5.38 -20.55
CA THR A 4 11.14 5.20 -20.96
C THR A 4 10.78 3.76 -21.33
N ASP A 5 11.79 2.90 -21.33
CA ASP A 5 11.77 1.45 -21.56
C ASP A 5 11.68 0.64 -20.25
N GLU A 6 12.02 1.24 -19.10
CA GLU A 6 11.76 0.65 -17.78
C GLU A 6 10.27 0.82 -17.41
N ARG A 7 9.45 -0.17 -17.78
CA ARG A 7 8.02 -0.20 -17.49
C ARG A 7 7.70 -1.37 -16.57
N GLU A 8 6.99 -1.08 -15.48
CA GLU A 8 6.45 -2.10 -14.59
C GLU A 8 4.93 -1.97 -14.52
N LEU A 9 4.22 -3.11 -14.48
CA LEU A 9 2.80 -3.11 -14.20
C LEU A 9 2.59 -2.92 -12.70
N LEU A 10 1.56 -2.15 -12.32
CA LEU A 10 1.25 -1.93 -10.90
C LEU A 10 1.01 -3.24 -10.15
N LEU A 11 0.49 -4.28 -10.81
CA LEU A 11 0.28 -5.59 -10.20
C LEU A 11 1.60 -6.33 -9.96
N ASP A 12 2.58 -6.17 -10.85
CA ASP A 12 3.92 -6.76 -10.65
C ASP A 12 4.62 -6.11 -9.45
N LEU A 13 4.33 -4.83 -9.17
CA LEU A 13 4.79 -4.15 -7.94
C LEU A 13 4.21 -4.75 -6.65
N LEU A 14 3.15 -5.56 -6.72
CA LEU A 14 2.58 -6.26 -5.56
C LEU A 14 3.20 -7.64 -5.35
N ARG A 15 3.81 -8.21 -6.39
CA ARG A 15 4.33 -9.58 -6.38
C ARG A 15 5.33 -9.77 -5.24
N PRO A 16 5.13 -10.77 -4.36
CA PRO A 16 6.14 -11.13 -3.38
C PRO A 16 7.49 -11.47 -4.03
N PRO A 17 8.63 -11.07 -3.43
CA PRO A 17 9.93 -11.59 -3.83
C PRO A 17 9.98 -13.13 -3.74
N GLU A 18 10.95 -13.74 -4.42
CA GLU A 18 11.14 -15.20 -4.40
C GLU A 18 11.30 -15.73 -2.97
N GLY A 19 10.54 -16.77 -2.63
CA GLY A 19 10.52 -17.38 -1.29
C GLY A 19 9.73 -16.62 -0.24
N TYR A 20 9.18 -15.45 -0.56
CA TYR A 20 8.32 -14.66 0.31
C TYR A 20 6.85 -14.77 -0.06
N GLU A 21 6.00 -14.59 0.94
CA GLU A 21 4.54 -14.49 0.81
C GLU A 21 4.07 -13.11 1.25
N PHE A 22 2.96 -12.64 0.67
CA PHE A 22 2.32 -11.41 1.13
C PHE A 22 1.58 -11.64 2.46
N ASP A 23 2.02 -10.93 3.49
CA ASP A 23 1.43 -11.00 4.83
C ASP A 23 0.33 -9.95 4.99
N ARG A 24 0.67 -8.65 4.86
CA ARG A 24 -0.30 -7.57 4.93
C ARG A 24 0.21 -6.28 4.30
N GLY A 25 -0.70 -5.37 4.02
CA GLY A 25 -0.35 -4.09 3.45
C GLY A 25 -1.37 -3.00 3.69
N ILE A 26 -0.90 -1.77 3.57
CA ILE A 26 -1.78 -0.62 3.44
C ILE A 26 -1.52 0.07 2.10
N ALA A 27 -2.55 0.68 1.56
CA ALA A 27 -2.41 1.62 0.46
C ALA A 27 -3.23 2.87 0.73
N THR A 28 -2.83 3.97 0.13
CA THR A 28 -3.58 5.22 0.14
C THR A 28 -3.87 5.63 -1.28
N THR A 29 -5.00 6.31 -1.50
CA THR A 29 -5.33 6.86 -2.80
C THR A 29 -6.26 8.07 -2.64
N PHE A 30 -6.34 8.93 -3.67
CA PHE A 30 -7.31 10.03 -3.63
C PHE A 30 -8.69 9.56 -4.08
N THR A 31 -8.78 9.06 -5.32
CA THR A 31 -10.01 8.44 -5.84
C THR A 31 -9.85 6.94 -5.87
N LEU A 32 -10.90 6.21 -5.53
CA LEU A 32 -10.92 4.76 -5.57
C LEU A 32 -12.01 4.28 -6.52
N ASP A 33 -11.65 3.42 -7.46
CA ASP A 33 -12.59 2.66 -8.27
C ASP A 33 -12.64 1.22 -7.74
N LEU A 34 -13.82 0.75 -7.31
CA LEU A 34 -13.94 -0.55 -6.64
C LEU A 34 -13.63 -1.73 -7.58
N LEU A 35 -13.91 -1.60 -8.88
CA LEU A 35 -13.55 -2.62 -9.86
C LEU A 35 -12.02 -2.74 -9.97
N THR A 36 -11.31 -1.61 -10.02
CA THR A 36 -9.85 -1.61 -10.06
C THR A 36 -9.26 -2.13 -8.74
N LEU A 37 -9.92 -1.86 -7.60
CA LEU A 37 -9.48 -2.40 -6.31
C LEU A 37 -9.52 -3.93 -6.27
N LEU A 38 -10.54 -4.59 -6.82
CA LEU A 38 -10.63 -6.06 -6.85
C LEU A 38 -9.41 -6.73 -7.50
N ILE A 39 -8.72 -6.04 -8.40
CA ILE A 39 -7.57 -6.57 -9.13
C ILE A 39 -6.38 -6.81 -8.18
N ALA A 40 -6.20 -5.97 -7.15
CA ALA A 40 -5.07 -6.11 -6.23
C ALA A 40 -5.11 -7.44 -5.42
N PRO A 41 -6.18 -7.75 -4.64
CA PRO A 41 -6.27 -9.02 -3.92
C PRO A 41 -6.39 -10.21 -4.86
N LEU A 42 -7.06 -10.07 -6.01
CA LEU A 42 -7.10 -11.13 -7.03
C LEU A 42 -5.70 -11.45 -7.56
N SER A 43 -4.90 -10.44 -7.88
CA SER A 43 -3.53 -10.64 -8.37
C SER A 43 -2.66 -11.31 -7.33
N LEU A 44 -2.81 -10.95 -6.05
CA LEU A 44 -2.10 -11.61 -4.95
C LEU A 44 -2.52 -13.09 -4.84
N ALA A 45 -3.82 -13.39 -4.94
CA ALA A 45 -4.32 -14.76 -4.92
C ALA A 45 -3.76 -15.61 -6.08
N LEU A 46 -3.71 -15.04 -7.28
CA LEU A 46 -3.16 -15.70 -8.46
C LEU A 46 -1.64 -15.92 -8.36
N MET A 47 -0.91 -15.04 -7.66
CA MET A 47 0.54 -15.18 -7.45
C MET A 47 0.90 -16.20 -6.37
N ASP A 48 -0.05 -16.55 -5.49
CA ASP A 48 0.15 -17.50 -4.38
C ASP A 48 -0.01 -18.97 -4.80
N VAL A 49 -0.62 -19.23 -5.96
CA VAL A 49 -0.91 -20.58 -6.43
C VAL A 49 0.07 -21.04 -7.52
N SER A 50 0.41 -22.32 -7.50
CA SER A 50 1.26 -22.93 -8.53
C SER A 50 0.52 -23.17 -9.86
N ASP A 51 -0.80 -23.33 -9.81
CA ASP A 51 -1.66 -23.55 -10.96
C ASP A 51 -2.81 -22.53 -10.98
N THR A 52 -2.61 -21.47 -11.78
CA THR A 52 -3.57 -20.38 -11.93
C THR A 52 -4.80 -20.79 -12.74
N GLU A 53 -4.67 -21.72 -13.68
CA GLU A 53 -5.80 -22.19 -14.51
C GLU A 53 -6.80 -22.96 -13.66
N THR A 54 -6.31 -23.82 -12.76
CA THR A 54 -7.16 -24.52 -11.80
C THR A 54 -7.88 -23.55 -10.87
N LEU A 55 -7.20 -22.52 -10.35
CA LEU A 55 -7.84 -21.50 -9.51
C LEU A 55 -8.92 -20.71 -10.27
N LEU A 56 -8.66 -20.34 -11.54
CA LEU A 56 -9.63 -19.63 -12.37
C LEU A 56 -10.81 -20.51 -12.80
N GLY A 57 -10.60 -21.84 -12.87
CA GLY A 57 -11.63 -22.83 -13.16
C GLY A 57 -12.54 -23.17 -11.98
N ASP A 58 -12.15 -22.82 -10.75
CA ASP A 58 -12.93 -23.03 -9.53
C ASP A 58 -13.38 -21.68 -8.92
N PRO A 59 -14.63 -21.24 -9.18
CA PRO A 59 -15.16 -19.99 -8.66
C PRO A 59 -15.14 -19.87 -7.13
N LEU A 60 -15.26 -20.98 -6.40
CA LEU A 60 -15.24 -20.97 -4.94
C LEU A 60 -13.82 -20.78 -4.42
N ALA A 61 -12.85 -21.48 -5.00
CA ALA A 61 -11.44 -21.29 -4.67
C ALA A 61 -10.98 -19.85 -4.99
N LEU A 62 -11.43 -19.30 -6.12
CA LEU A 62 -11.15 -17.92 -6.51
C LEU A 62 -11.73 -16.91 -5.50
N LEU A 63 -12.97 -17.13 -5.07
CA LEU A 63 -13.66 -16.30 -4.08
C LEU A 63 -12.94 -16.30 -2.73
N GLU A 64 -12.55 -17.49 -2.25
CA GLU A 64 -11.81 -17.64 -0.99
C GLU A 64 -10.41 -17.03 -1.08
N GLY A 65 -9.72 -17.18 -2.22
CA GLY A 65 -8.44 -16.51 -2.48
C GLY A 65 -8.58 -14.99 -2.43
N LEU A 66 -9.57 -14.43 -3.13
CA LEU A 66 -9.84 -12.99 -3.11
C LEU A 66 -10.13 -12.49 -1.70
N ARG A 67 -11.00 -13.18 -0.96
CA ARG A 67 -11.36 -12.83 0.43
C ARG A 67 -10.13 -12.83 1.34
N ARG A 68 -9.29 -13.87 1.26
CA ARG A 68 -8.05 -14.00 2.05
C ARG A 68 -7.14 -12.78 1.90
N TYR A 69 -6.97 -12.28 0.68
CA TYR A 69 -6.09 -11.13 0.42
C TYR A 69 -6.77 -9.78 0.64
N ALA A 70 -8.10 -9.69 0.46
CA ALA A 70 -8.87 -8.49 0.81
C ALA A 70 -8.77 -8.19 2.32
N ASP A 71 -8.78 -9.22 3.17
CA ASP A 71 -8.62 -9.10 4.62
C ASP A 71 -7.18 -8.75 5.06
N ARG A 72 -6.21 -8.80 4.14
CA ARG A 72 -4.79 -8.48 4.39
C ARG A 72 -4.35 -7.13 3.82
N LEU A 73 -5.21 -6.49 3.02
CA LEU A 73 -4.93 -5.19 2.42
C LEU A 73 -5.91 -4.16 2.96
N THR A 74 -5.43 -2.98 3.37
CA THR A 74 -6.31 -1.87 3.79
C THR A 74 -6.07 -0.65 2.92
N ILE A 75 -7.14 -0.07 2.37
CA ILE A 75 -7.06 1.09 1.47
C ILE A 75 -7.66 2.32 2.15
N PHE A 76 -6.85 3.35 2.35
CA PHE A 76 -7.31 4.65 2.82
C PHE A 76 -7.57 5.57 1.61
N CYS A 77 -8.81 6.02 1.44
CA CYS A 77 -9.19 6.91 0.34
C CYS A 77 -9.88 8.18 0.83
N GLN A 78 -9.79 9.28 0.07
CA GLN A 78 -10.50 10.51 0.42
C GLN A 78 -12.01 10.25 0.52
N ALA A 79 -12.63 10.73 1.60
CA ALA A 79 -14.07 10.66 1.81
C ALA A 79 -14.84 11.27 0.62
N GLY A 80 -15.85 10.55 0.14
CA GLY A 80 -16.67 10.95 -1.00
C GLY A 80 -16.00 10.79 -2.38
N ARG A 81 -14.85 10.12 -2.46
CA ARG A 81 -14.11 9.87 -3.72
C ARG A 81 -14.05 8.39 -4.12
N ILE A 82 -15.05 7.61 -3.70
CA ILE A 82 -15.23 6.23 -4.13
C ILE A 82 -16.20 6.21 -5.33
N ALA A 83 -15.74 5.70 -6.46
CA ALA A 83 -16.58 5.38 -7.60
C ALA A 83 -17.17 3.98 -7.40
N VAL A 84 -18.45 3.93 -7.04
CA VAL A 84 -19.21 2.68 -6.91
C VAL A 84 -19.85 2.36 -8.27
N PRO A 85 -19.64 1.16 -8.83
CA PRO A 85 -20.28 0.75 -10.07
C PRO A 85 -21.81 0.78 -9.99
N ARG A 86 -22.47 1.05 -11.11
CA ARG A 86 -23.95 1.09 -11.18
C ARG A 86 -24.61 -0.28 -10.96
N GLN A 87 -23.87 -1.34 -11.17
CA GLN A 87 -24.31 -2.72 -10.99
C GLN A 87 -23.87 -3.20 -9.61
N ASP A 88 -24.82 -3.74 -8.84
CA ASP A 88 -24.53 -4.36 -7.55
C ASP A 88 -23.93 -5.75 -7.76
N TYR A 89 -22.63 -5.88 -7.52
CA TYR A 89 -21.92 -7.15 -7.57
C TYR A 89 -21.65 -7.65 -6.14
N PRO A 90 -22.06 -8.87 -5.77
CA PRO A 90 -21.80 -9.43 -4.44
C PRO A 90 -20.32 -9.43 -4.03
N LEU A 91 -19.41 -9.47 -5.02
CA LEU A 91 -17.96 -9.40 -4.80
C LEU A 91 -17.51 -8.10 -4.11
N PHE A 92 -18.24 -6.99 -4.26
CA PHE A 92 -17.88 -5.76 -3.55
C PHE A 92 -18.08 -5.85 -2.04
N ARG A 93 -18.94 -6.77 -1.57
CA ARG A 93 -19.07 -7.03 -0.13
C ARG A 93 -17.80 -7.63 0.47
N LEU A 94 -16.96 -8.27 -0.34
CA LEU A 94 -15.65 -8.78 0.11
C LEU A 94 -14.64 -7.66 0.35
N LEU A 95 -14.89 -6.48 -0.20
CA LEU A 95 -14.07 -5.29 0.02
C LEU A 95 -14.62 -4.43 1.16
N GLU A 96 -15.79 -4.78 1.72
CA GLU A 96 -16.31 -4.15 2.94
C GLU A 96 -15.34 -4.47 4.08
N GLY A 97 -14.84 -3.44 4.76
CA GLY A 97 -13.80 -3.59 5.79
C GLY A 97 -12.35 -3.58 5.27
N THR A 98 -12.14 -3.54 3.94
CA THR A 98 -10.83 -3.24 3.33
C THR A 98 -10.67 -1.73 3.10
N VAL A 99 -11.76 -1.02 2.80
CA VAL A 99 -11.73 0.40 2.44
C VAL A 99 -12.07 1.29 3.64
N VAL A 100 -11.19 2.24 3.95
CA VAL A 100 -11.37 3.28 4.98
C VAL A 100 -11.42 4.65 4.31
N GLN A 101 -12.55 5.34 4.47
CA GLN A 101 -12.66 6.73 4.04
C GLN A 101 -11.98 7.65 5.06
N VAL A 102 -11.09 8.51 4.57
CA VAL A 102 -10.34 9.47 5.37
C VAL A 102 -10.60 10.90 4.95
N GLN A 103 -10.46 11.83 5.89
CA GLN A 103 -10.57 13.25 5.65
C GLN A 103 -9.41 14.00 6.31
N ALA A 104 -8.63 14.70 5.48
CA ALA A 104 -7.62 15.61 5.99
C ALA A 104 -8.28 16.81 6.69
N ARG A 105 -7.59 17.40 7.67
CA ARG A 105 -8.08 18.60 8.35
C ARG A 105 -8.18 19.75 7.35
N HIS A 106 -9.33 20.45 7.34
CA HIS A 106 -9.54 21.62 6.49
C HIS A 106 -8.42 22.65 6.66
N PRO A 107 -7.94 23.33 5.59
CA PRO A 107 -8.41 23.30 4.19
C PRO A 107 -7.76 22.23 3.30
N TRP A 108 -7.08 21.24 3.88
CA TRP A 108 -6.28 20.27 3.12
C TRP A 108 -7.13 19.11 2.58
N VAL A 109 -6.59 18.42 1.57
CA VAL A 109 -7.18 17.24 0.95
C VAL A 109 -6.22 16.06 1.11
N PHE A 110 -6.75 14.87 1.37
CA PHE A 110 -5.95 13.65 1.45
C PHE A 110 -5.65 13.13 0.03
N HIS A 111 -4.45 13.44 -0.49
CA HIS A 111 -4.03 13.05 -1.84
C HIS A 111 -2.84 12.05 -1.97
N PRO A 112 -2.23 11.48 -0.91
CA PRO A 112 -1.10 10.57 -1.07
C PRO A 112 -1.52 9.26 -1.75
N LYS A 113 -0.65 8.72 -2.60
CA LYS A 113 -0.85 7.46 -3.32
C LYS A 113 0.30 6.51 -3.01
N VAL A 114 0.37 6.07 -1.76
CA VAL A 114 1.48 5.25 -1.28
C VAL A 114 0.99 3.85 -0.95
N TRP A 115 1.86 2.86 -1.10
CA TRP A 115 1.63 1.50 -0.62
C TRP A 115 2.76 1.13 0.32
N LEU A 116 2.44 0.47 1.42
CA LEU A 116 3.41 -0.14 2.32
C LEU A 116 3.03 -1.60 2.49
N LEU A 117 3.85 -2.48 1.93
CA LEU A 117 3.59 -3.91 1.83
C LEU A 117 4.62 -4.66 2.66
N ARG A 118 4.15 -5.63 3.44
CA ARG A 118 4.96 -6.52 4.26
C ARG A 118 4.88 -7.92 3.69
N TYR A 119 6.05 -8.53 3.52
CA TYR A 119 6.22 -9.88 3.06
C TYR A 119 6.99 -10.70 4.10
N THR A 120 6.67 -11.98 4.22
CA THR A 120 7.31 -12.90 5.15
C THR A 120 7.78 -14.16 4.46
N ALA A 121 8.85 -14.76 4.97
CA ALA A 121 9.35 -16.04 4.52
C ALA A 121 9.82 -16.84 5.75
N GLU A 122 9.72 -18.17 5.68
CA GLU A 122 10.16 -19.03 6.77
C GLU A 122 11.69 -18.89 6.99
N GLY A 123 12.10 -18.61 8.23
CA GLY A 123 13.51 -18.45 8.58
C GLY A 123 14.20 -17.19 8.06
N GLN A 124 13.47 -16.25 7.46
CA GLN A 124 14.00 -14.97 6.96
C GLN A 124 13.37 -13.78 7.69
N ALA A 125 14.06 -12.64 7.68
CA ALA A 125 13.51 -11.39 8.20
C ALA A 125 12.34 -10.90 7.32
N PRO A 126 11.30 -10.26 7.87
CA PRO A 126 10.25 -9.64 7.07
C PRO A 126 10.82 -8.62 6.08
N LEU A 127 10.34 -8.66 4.84
CA LEU A 127 10.70 -7.69 3.79
C LEU A 127 9.58 -6.68 3.62
N TYR A 128 9.97 -5.42 3.53
CA TYR A 128 9.05 -4.32 3.29
C TYR A 128 9.27 -3.70 1.91
N ARG A 129 8.18 -3.49 1.18
CA ARG A 129 8.15 -2.71 -0.05
C ARG A 129 7.32 -1.45 0.17
N PHE A 130 7.91 -0.31 -0.11
CA PHE A 130 7.23 0.97 -0.15
C PHE A 130 7.09 1.43 -1.60
N LEU A 131 5.86 1.77 -1.99
CA LEU A 131 5.55 2.36 -3.29
C LEU A 131 5.08 3.80 -3.09
N ASN A 132 5.57 4.72 -3.90
CA ASN A 132 5.01 6.07 -4.04
C ASN A 132 4.64 6.30 -5.50
N LEU A 133 3.36 6.48 -5.76
CA LEU A 133 2.77 6.52 -7.10
C LEU A 133 2.31 7.95 -7.42
N SER A 134 2.42 8.42 -8.66
CA SER A 134 1.79 9.70 -9.04
C SER A 134 0.30 9.59 -9.34
N ARG A 135 -0.24 8.39 -9.62
CA ARG A 135 -1.67 8.18 -9.91
C ARG A 135 -2.39 7.26 -8.95
N ASN A 136 -3.71 7.39 -9.00
CA ASN A 136 -4.64 6.53 -8.28
C ASN A 136 -4.76 5.17 -8.99
N LEU A 137 -5.22 4.15 -8.26
CA LEU A 137 -5.54 2.83 -8.81
C LEU A 137 -6.76 2.96 -9.74
N THR A 138 -6.53 2.99 -11.05
CA THR A 138 -7.56 3.14 -12.10
C THR A 138 -7.20 2.32 -13.34
N PHE A 139 -8.16 2.08 -14.24
CA PHE A 139 -7.95 1.42 -15.54
C PHE A 139 -7.29 2.31 -16.63
N ASP A 140 -6.95 3.55 -16.29
CA ASP A 140 -6.37 4.48 -17.25
C ASP A 140 -4.98 4.01 -17.71
N ARG A 141 -4.69 4.18 -19.02
CA ARG A 141 -3.44 3.72 -19.66
C ARG A 141 -2.40 4.84 -19.82
N SER A 142 -2.54 5.96 -19.12
CA SER A 142 -1.55 7.03 -19.17
C SER A 142 -0.23 6.57 -18.56
N TRP A 143 0.87 7.17 -19.03
CA TRP A 143 2.16 6.99 -18.40
C TRP A 143 2.14 7.61 -17.01
N ASP A 144 2.76 6.92 -16.07
CA ASP A 144 2.90 7.34 -14.69
C ASP A 144 4.30 7.06 -14.15
N LEU A 145 4.67 7.76 -13.08
CA LEU A 145 5.89 7.51 -12.34
C LEU A 145 5.57 6.73 -11.06
N SER A 146 6.40 5.74 -10.75
CA SER A 146 6.40 5.04 -9.48
C SER A 146 7.81 5.02 -8.89
N LEU A 147 7.88 5.16 -7.57
CA LEU A 147 9.09 4.86 -6.79
C LEU A 147 8.84 3.57 -6.02
N ARG A 148 9.69 2.55 -6.22
CA ARG A 148 9.76 1.34 -5.41
C ARG A 148 10.99 1.39 -4.52
N LEU A 149 10.79 1.20 -3.22
CA LEU A 149 11.85 1.00 -2.23
C LEU A 149 11.64 -0.34 -1.55
N GLU A 150 12.71 -1.11 -1.37
CA GLU A 150 12.69 -2.36 -0.62
C GLU A 150 13.72 -2.34 0.49
N GLY A 151 13.40 -3.03 1.59
CA GLY A 151 14.32 -3.21 2.70
C GLY A 151 13.82 -4.31 3.64
N GLU A 152 14.77 -5.00 4.25
CA GLU A 152 14.50 -5.98 5.30
C GLU A 152 14.28 -5.26 6.63
N LEU A 153 13.39 -5.81 7.45
CA LEU A 153 13.28 -5.48 8.86
C LEU A 153 14.54 -5.97 9.58
N VAL A 154 15.32 -5.07 10.16
CA VAL A 154 16.52 -5.45 10.90
C VAL A 154 16.27 -5.48 12.41
N GLU A 155 16.80 -6.51 13.07
CA GLU A 155 16.78 -6.62 14.53
C GLU A 155 17.79 -5.65 15.16
N ARG A 156 17.37 -4.40 15.33
CA ARG A 156 18.17 -3.34 15.95
C ARG A 156 17.38 -2.62 17.03
N GLN A 157 18.08 -2.24 18.10
CA GLN A 157 17.47 -1.50 19.23
C GLN A 157 17.06 -0.07 18.87
N ARG A 158 17.78 0.60 17.94
CA ARG A 158 17.51 2.01 17.57
C ARG A 158 16.84 2.09 16.20
N ALA A 159 15.74 2.81 16.06
CA ALA A 159 15.11 3.09 14.77
C ALA A 159 16.03 3.86 13.80
N TYR A 160 15.76 3.77 12.48
CA TYR A 160 16.32 4.67 11.48
C TYR A 160 15.56 6.01 11.54
N GLY A 161 16.24 7.07 11.99
CA GLY A 161 15.65 8.42 12.08
C GLY A 161 14.93 8.87 10.80
N ARG A 162 15.52 8.56 9.63
CA ARG A 162 14.95 8.86 8.31
C ARG A 162 13.58 8.22 8.03
N ASN A 163 13.22 7.12 8.69
CA ASN A 163 11.94 6.42 8.51
C ASN A 163 10.83 6.98 9.43
N HIS A 164 11.16 7.82 10.42
CA HIS A 164 10.17 8.38 11.34
C HIS A 164 9.01 9.10 10.64
N PRO A 165 9.23 9.89 9.56
CA PRO A 165 8.12 10.54 8.88
C PRO A 165 7.16 9.53 8.23
N LEU A 166 7.67 8.47 7.59
CA LEU A 166 6.83 7.40 7.04
C LEU A 166 6.05 6.68 8.15
N ALA A 167 6.72 6.28 9.23
CA ALA A 167 6.05 5.64 10.36
C ALA A 167 4.95 6.52 10.97
N ASN A 168 5.22 7.81 11.13
CA ASN A 168 4.25 8.78 11.65
C ASN A 168 3.08 8.99 10.68
N PHE A 169 3.32 8.95 9.37
CA PHE A 169 2.27 8.96 8.35
C PHE A 169 1.35 7.75 8.52
N VAL A 170 1.90 6.53 8.58
CA VAL A 170 1.13 5.30 8.76
C VAL A 170 0.31 5.34 10.06
N ARG A 171 0.95 5.75 11.17
CA ARG A 171 0.30 5.89 12.48
C ARG A 171 -0.90 6.83 12.46
N ALA A 172 -0.86 7.89 11.65
CA ALA A 172 -1.92 8.90 11.61
C ALA A 172 -3.13 8.48 10.76
N LEU A 173 -3.04 7.44 9.92
CA LEU A 173 -4.13 7.07 9.01
C LEU A 173 -5.45 6.76 9.72
N PRO A 174 -5.48 6.00 10.84
CA PRO A 174 -6.70 5.80 11.62
C PRO A 174 -7.27 7.10 12.21
N GLU A 175 -6.41 8.05 12.59
CA GLU A 175 -6.84 9.35 13.15
C GLU A 175 -7.53 10.24 12.09
N LEU A 176 -7.32 9.93 10.80
CA LEU A 176 -7.93 10.64 9.67
C LEU A 176 -9.22 9.96 9.19
N ALA A 177 -9.55 8.77 9.69
CA ALA A 177 -10.74 8.03 9.28
C ALA A 177 -12.02 8.78 9.67
N VAL A 178 -13.01 8.79 8.78
CA VAL A 178 -14.32 9.41 9.04
C VAL A 178 -15.11 8.62 10.09
N GLU A 179 -14.93 7.31 10.10
CA GLU A 179 -15.51 6.36 11.05
C GLU A 179 -14.39 5.62 11.79
N PRO A 180 -14.65 5.10 13.01
CA PRO A 180 -13.70 4.25 13.70
C PRO A 180 -13.24 3.07 12.83
N VAL A 181 -11.93 2.85 12.76
CA VAL A 181 -11.37 1.71 12.02
C VAL A 181 -11.60 0.41 12.78
N ASP A 182 -11.72 -0.69 12.04
CA ASP A 182 -11.81 -2.05 12.60
C ASP A 182 -10.58 -2.37 13.47
N PRO A 183 -10.72 -3.10 14.60
CA PRO A 183 -9.60 -3.54 15.42
C PRO A 183 -8.48 -4.25 14.67
N ARG A 184 -8.80 -5.04 13.63
CA ARG A 184 -7.81 -5.66 12.72
C ARG A 184 -6.95 -4.61 12.05
N ILE A 185 -7.57 -3.58 11.47
CA ILE A 185 -6.88 -2.48 10.78
C ILE A 185 -5.99 -1.72 11.78
N ALA A 186 -6.50 -1.47 13.00
CA ALA A 186 -5.72 -0.80 14.03
C ALA A 186 -4.47 -1.62 14.42
N ALA A 187 -4.59 -2.95 14.52
CA ALA A 187 -3.47 -3.85 14.79
C ALA A 187 -2.46 -3.87 13.64
N ASP A 188 -2.92 -3.93 12.40
CA ASP A 188 -2.06 -3.88 11.21
C ASP A 188 -1.30 -2.55 11.13
N ILE A 189 -1.97 -1.42 11.37
CA ILE A 189 -1.33 -0.11 11.43
C ILE A 189 -0.28 -0.05 12.54
N ALA A 190 -0.60 -0.56 13.73
CA ALA A 190 0.30 -0.56 14.88
C ALA A 190 1.59 -1.35 14.60
N LEU A 191 1.46 -2.52 13.95
CA LEU A 191 2.60 -3.34 13.52
C LEU A 191 3.41 -2.62 12.44
N LEU A 192 2.77 -2.19 11.36
CA LEU A 192 3.45 -1.60 10.20
C LEU A 192 4.17 -0.30 10.58
N GLN A 193 3.56 0.58 11.38
CA GLN A 193 4.22 1.82 11.81
C GLN A 193 5.41 1.59 12.75
N ASP A 194 5.42 0.50 13.51
CA ASP A 194 6.54 0.17 14.39
C ASP A 194 7.70 -0.43 13.61
N GLU A 195 7.43 -1.50 12.85
CA GLU A 195 8.44 -2.23 12.09
C GLU A 195 9.09 -1.34 11.02
N VAL A 196 8.31 -0.50 10.32
CA VAL A 196 8.86 0.37 9.26
C VAL A 196 9.94 1.33 9.77
N ARG A 197 9.96 1.66 11.06
CA ARG A 197 11.03 2.46 11.68
C ARG A 197 12.39 1.76 11.65
N ARG A 198 12.39 0.43 11.57
CA ARG A 198 13.56 -0.46 11.58
C ARG A 198 13.82 -1.12 10.23
N VAL A 199 13.11 -0.73 9.17
CA VAL A 199 13.34 -1.25 7.81
C VAL A 199 14.55 -0.57 7.17
N ALA A 200 15.48 -1.37 6.67
CA ALA A 200 16.67 -0.91 5.97
C ALA A 200 16.40 -0.62 4.48
N PHE A 201 15.51 0.34 4.20
CA PHE A 201 15.18 0.73 2.81
C PHE A 201 16.44 1.13 2.03
N ARG A 202 16.54 0.59 0.81
CA ARG A 202 17.60 0.91 -0.15
C ARG A 202 17.05 1.86 -1.23
N PRO A 203 17.72 2.99 -1.49
CA PRO A 203 17.36 3.83 -2.62
C PRO A 203 17.58 3.07 -3.94
N PRO A 204 16.80 3.37 -5.00
CA PRO A 204 17.01 2.77 -6.30
C PRO A 204 18.30 3.32 -6.92
N TRP A 205 18.99 2.51 -7.72
CA TRP A 205 20.11 2.98 -8.52
C TRP A 205 19.65 4.12 -9.46
N PRO A 206 20.45 5.17 -9.69
CA PRO A 206 21.81 5.43 -9.23
C PRO A 206 21.92 6.20 -7.90
N PHE A 207 20.83 6.33 -7.14
CA PHE A 207 20.82 7.06 -5.88
C PHE A 207 21.42 6.19 -4.77
N GLN A 208 22.39 6.71 -4.00
CA GLN A 208 23.18 5.88 -3.07
C GLN A 208 22.91 6.20 -1.59
N ASP A 209 22.75 7.47 -1.19
CA ASP A 209 22.86 7.83 0.24
C ASP A 209 21.71 8.65 0.85
N GLN A 210 20.87 9.29 0.04
CA GLN A 210 19.85 10.21 0.54
C GLN A 210 18.45 9.68 0.28
N LEU A 211 17.84 9.16 1.34
CA LEU A 211 16.42 8.81 1.39
C LEU A 211 15.77 9.54 2.55
N SER A 212 14.76 10.34 2.25
CA SER A 212 13.92 11.02 3.23
C SER A 212 12.46 10.96 2.81
N PHE A 213 11.58 10.78 3.79
CA PHE A 213 10.13 10.77 3.58
C PHE A 213 9.55 12.12 3.98
N HIS A 214 8.68 12.66 3.14
CA HIS A 214 8.04 13.97 3.32
C HIS A 214 6.53 13.83 3.25
N PRO A 215 5.89 13.29 4.31
CA PRO A 215 4.44 13.19 4.34
C PRO A 215 3.81 14.59 4.40
N PHE A 216 2.81 14.83 3.55
CA PHE A 216 2.02 16.05 3.55
C PHE A 216 0.66 15.80 4.18
N ALA A 217 0.07 16.84 4.77
CA ALA A 217 -1.26 16.80 5.40
C ALA A 217 -1.41 15.77 6.54
N VAL A 218 -0.32 15.42 7.21
CA VAL A 218 -0.30 14.59 8.43
C VAL A 218 0.01 15.44 9.65
N PRO A 219 -0.69 15.26 10.79
CA PRO A 219 -0.38 15.96 12.03
C PRO A 219 1.10 15.86 12.41
N GLY A 220 1.72 17.01 12.72
CA GLY A 220 3.13 17.07 13.12
C GLY A 220 4.14 17.14 11.98
N HIS A 221 3.71 17.10 10.71
CA HIS A 221 4.57 17.29 9.54
C HIS A 221 4.16 18.54 8.76
N GLY A 222 5.09 19.48 8.60
CA GLY A 222 4.89 20.69 7.80
C GLY A 222 5.02 20.41 6.30
N SER A 223 4.50 21.32 5.48
CA SER A 223 4.75 21.31 4.04
C SER A 223 6.26 21.35 3.77
N TYR A 224 6.82 20.35 3.07
CA TYR A 224 8.21 20.40 2.64
C TYR A 224 8.42 21.62 1.75
N ARG A 225 9.33 22.52 2.15
CA ARG A 225 9.72 23.69 1.38
C ARG A 225 10.99 23.32 0.61
N PHE A 226 10.90 23.19 -0.71
CA PHE A 226 12.03 22.83 -1.58
C PHE A 226 13.24 23.80 -1.48
N ASN A 227 13.07 25.00 -0.90
CA ASN A 227 14.08 26.05 -0.85
C ASN A 227 14.46 26.46 0.59
N GLN A 228 14.96 25.54 1.41
CA GLN A 228 15.77 25.90 2.57
C GLN A 228 17.07 25.09 2.51
N ARG A 229 18.01 25.62 1.71
CA ARG A 229 19.45 25.41 1.90
C ARG A 229 19.99 26.60 2.68
#